data_AF-A0A7Y1VBH0-F1
#
_entry.id   AF-A0A7Y1VBH0-F1
#
_cell.length_a   1.000
_cell.length_b   1.000
_cell.length_c   1.000
_cell.angle_alpha   90.00
_cell.angle_beta   90.00
_cell.angle_gamma   90.00
#
_symmetry.space_group_name_H-M   'P 1'
#
loop_
_entity.id
_entity.type
_entity.pdbx_description
1 polymer ?
#
loop_
_entity_poly.entity_id
_entity_poly.type
_entity_poly.pdbx_seq_one_letter_code
_entity_poly.pdbx_strand_id
1 'polypeptide(L)'
;FNPVDLVCGIKDYKGNKFDLTKFVDPKTAFITMKTKVGKNIKALELPGLWNGSMADWNTIFVEVPLVTFNPVKTVNDLLKAPHQALR
;
A
#
# COMPACT_ATOMS: atom_id res chain seq x y z
N PHE A 1 3.93 6.98 -2.98
CA PHE A 1 3.23 5.75 -2.58
C PHE A 1 3.03 4.94 -3.85
N ASN A 2 3.52 3.70 -3.94
CA ASN A 2 3.19 2.86 -5.09
C ASN A 2 1.77 2.36 -4.86
N PRO A 3 0.80 2.60 -5.76
CA PRO A 3 -0.48 1.93 -5.64
C PRO A 3 -0.24 0.42 -5.72
N VAL A 4 -0.90 -0.34 -4.85
CA VAL A 4 -1.02 -1.78 -4.99
C VAL A 4 -2.49 -2.07 -5.15
N ASP A 5 -2.81 -2.97 -6.08
CA ASP A 5 -4.15 -3.55 -6.14
C ASP A 5 -4.20 -4.70 -5.13
N LEU A 6 -5.16 -4.64 -4.21
CA LEU A 6 -5.34 -5.65 -3.16
C LEU A 6 -6.71 -6.32 -3.34
N VAL A 7 -6.69 -7.65 -3.50
CA VAL A 7 -7.88 -8.49 -3.41
C VAL A 7 -7.87 -9.14 -2.03
N CYS A 8 -8.88 -8.86 -1.20
CA CYS A 8 -8.94 -9.33 0.18
C CYS A 8 -10.09 -10.32 0.38
N GLY A 9 -9.77 -11.55 0.79
CA GLY A 9 -10.74 -12.51 1.29
C GLY A 9 -11.19 -12.17 2.70
N ILE A 10 -12.35 -11.54 2.86
CA ILE A 10 -12.85 -11.06 4.17
C ILE A 10 -13.67 -12.09 4.95
N LYS A 11 -13.76 -13.34 4.47
CA LYS A 11 -14.55 -14.41 5.08
C LYS A 11 -13.77 -15.71 5.17
N ASP A 12 -14.03 -16.48 6.22
CA ASP A 12 -13.50 -17.82 6.41
C ASP A 12 -14.17 -18.85 5.47
N TYR A 13 -13.70 -20.10 5.52
CA TYR A 13 -14.23 -21.22 4.72
C TYR A 13 -15.69 -21.59 5.05
N LYS A 14 -16.24 -21.08 6.17
CA LYS A 14 -17.65 -21.25 6.58
C LYS A 14 -18.51 -20.04 6.24
N GLY A 15 -17.92 -18.98 5.66
CA GLY A 15 -18.60 -17.74 5.30
C GLY A 15 -18.68 -16.71 6.42
N ASN A 16 -18.08 -16.95 7.59
CA ASN A 16 -18.02 -15.97 8.67
C ASN A 16 -17.03 -14.87 8.32
N LYS A 17 -17.36 -13.61 8.64
CA LYS A 17 -16.43 -12.50 8.42
C LYS A 17 -15.25 -12.56 9.39
N PHE A 18 -14.05 -12.29 8.90
CA PHE A 18 -12.92 -12.02 9.76
C PHE A 18 -13.06 -10.64 10.40
N ASP A 19 -12.67 -10.53 11.66
CA ASP A 19 -12.38 -9.24 12.29
C ASP A 19 -10.91 -8.90 12.04
N LEU A 20 -10.67 -8.11 10.98
CA LEU A 20 -9.32 -7.75 10.55
C LEU A 20 -8.55 -6.93 11.59
N THR A 21 -9.24 -6.28 12.54
CA THR A 21 -8.58 -5.48 13.59
C THR A 21 -7.76 -6.34 14.54
N LYS A 22 -8.09 -7.64 14.65
CA LYS A 22 -7.33 -8.63 15.44
C LYS A 22 -5.97 -8.97 14.84
N PHE A 23 -5.75 -8.60 13.58
CA PHE A 23 -4.54 -8.88 12.81
C PHE A 23 -3.69 -7.61 12.60
N VAL A 24 -3.83 -6.65 13.52
CA VAL A 24 -2.98 -5.46 13.60
C VAL A 24 -1.98 -5.67 14.71
N ASP A 25 -0.68 -5.58 14.42
CA ASP A 25 0.37 -5.58 15.44
C ASP A 25 0.72 -4.15 15.86
N PRO A 26 0.24 -3.65 17.02
CA PRO A 26 0.52 -2.29 17.49
C PRO A 26 1.99 -2.08 17.91
N LYS A 27 2.78 -3.13 18.06
CA LYS A 27 4.22 -3.04 18.40
C LYS A 27 5.08 -2.78 17.17
N THR A 28 4.56 -3.01 15.97
CA THR A 28 5.24 -2.66 14.73
C THR A 28 5.04 -1.19 14.41
N ALA A 29 6.10 -0.53 13.93
CA ALA A 29 6.06 0.86 13.49
C ALA A 29 7.25 1.14 12.58
N PHE A 30 7.12 2.14 11.71
CA PHE A 30 8.26 2.66 10.95
C PHE A 30 8.72 4.01 11.51
N ILE A 31 10.03 4.18 11.61
CA ILE A 31 10.63 5.50 11.83
C ILE A 31 11.05 6.04 10.48
N THR A 32 10.37 7.08 10.01
CA THR A 32 10.72 7.76 8.76
C THR A 32 11.38 9.10 9.06
N MET A 33 12.37 9.46 8.24
CA MET A 33 12.97 10.78 8.25
C MET A 33 12.17 11.69 7.31
N LYS A 34 11.67 12.82 7.81
CA LYS A 34 10.94 13.81 7.01
C LYS A 34 11.56 15.18 7.21
N THR A 35 11.46 16.02 6.20
CA THR A 35 11.75 17.45 6.34
C THR A 35 10.43 18.20 6.43
N LYS A 36 10.20 18.89 7.55
CA LYS A 36 9.01 19.71 7.77
C LYS A 36 9.45 21.14 8.07
N VAL A 37 9.06 22.09 7.22
CA VAL A 37 9.44 23.51 7.33
C VAL A 37 10.96 23.69 7.46
N GLY A 38 11.72 23.01 6.59
CA GLY A 38 13.19 23.08 6.57
C GLY A 38 13.91 22.37 7.72
N LYS A 39 13.19 21.76 8.67
CA LYS A 39 13.78 20.98 9.77
C LYS A 39 13.64 19.49 9.53
N ASN A 40 14.72 18.75 9.80
CA ASN A 40 14.69 17.30 9.80
C ASN A 40 14.00 16.79 11.08
N ILE A 41 12.99 15.96 10.89
CA ILE A 41 12.24 15.31 11.97
C ILE A 41 12.26 13.80 11.78
N LYS A 42 12.23 13.08 12.90
CA LYS A 42 11.87 11.67 12.94
C LYS A 42 10.37 11.58 13.15
N ALA A 43 9.68 10.89 12.25
CA ALA A 43 8.26 10.59 12.38
C ALA A 43 8.10 9.11 12.73
N LEU A 44 7.28 8.82 13.73
CA LEU A 44 6.81 7.47 14.01
C LEU A 44 5.53 7.25 13.22
N GLU A 45 5.56 6.33 12.27
CA GLU A 45 4.39 5.91 11.50
C GLU A 45 3.81 4.66 12.15
N LEU A 46 2.52 4.77 12.52
CA LEU A 46 1.74 3.66 13.04
C LEU A 46 1.69 2.50 12.02
N PRO A 47 1.35 1.29 12.47
CA PRO A 47 1.03 0.17 11.59
C PRO A 47 0.17 0.60 10.41
N GLY A 48 0.66 0.30 9.22
CA GLY A 48 -0.04 0.43 7.95
C GLY A 48 0.00 -0.90 7.18
N LEU A 49 -0.36 -0.83 5.90
CA LEU A 49 -0.28 -1.96 4.99
C LEU A 49 1.18 -2.47 4.94
N TRP A 50 1.38 -3.77 5.11
CA TRP A 50 2.68 -4.48 5.12
C TRP A 50 3.62 -4.22 6.30
N ASN A 51 3.43 -3.16 7.08
CA ASN A 51 4.30 -2.83 8.23
C ASN A 51 3.59 -2.94 9.58
N GLY A 52 2.48 -3.68 9.64
CA GLY A 52 1.82 -4.02 10.90
C GLY A 52 0.32 -4.25 10.84
N SER A 53 -0.41 -3.60 9.94
CA SER A 53 -1.88 -3.73 9.87
C SER A 53 -2.36 -5.01 9.17
N MET A 54 -1.43 -5.80 8.61
CA MET A 54 -1.69 -7.10 7.99
C MET A 54 -0.88 -8.21 8.68
N ALA A 55 -0.64 -8.08 9.99
CA ALA A 55 0.09 -9.09 10.73
C ALA A 55 -0.62 -10.45 10.60
N ASP A 56 0.14 -11.51 10.33
CA ASP A 56 -0.36 -12.88 10.18
C ASP A 56 -1.37 -13.12 9.03
N TRP A 57 -1.46 -12.21 8.05
CA TRP A 57 -2.26 -12.46 6.85
C TRP A 57 -1.59 -13.50 5.94
N ASN A 58 -2.35 -14.51 5.51
CA ASN A 58 -1.94 -15.36 4.40
C ASN A 58 -1.92 -14.53 3.11
N THR A 59 -0.72 -14.23 2.61
CA THR A 59 -0.52 -13.31 1.49
C THR A 59 0.11 -14.05 0.31
N ILE A 60 -0.43 -13.85 -0.89
CA ILE A 60 0.12 -14.39 -2.14
C ILE A 60 0.39 -13.21 -3.06
N PHE A 61 1.61 -13.13 -3.59
CA PHE A 61 1.96 -12.17 -4.62
C PHE A 61 1.68 -12.77 -6.00
N VAL A 62 0.95 -12.03 -6.81
CA VAL A 62 0.61 -12.42 -8.18
C VAL A 62 1.26 -11.43 -9.12
N GLU A 63 2.05 -11.94 -10.05
CA GLU A 63 2.62 -11.12 -11.13
C GLU A 63 1.52 -10.78 -12.14
N VAL A 64 1.46 -9.52 -12.53
CA VAL A 64 0.52 -9.02 -13.53
C VAL A 64 1.28 -8.37 -14.68
N PRO A 65 0.75 -8.38 -15.91
CA PRO A 65 1.40 -7.73 -17.04
C PRO A 65 1.68 -6.24 -16.76
N LEU A 66 2.86 -5.74 -17.13
CA LEU A 66 3.27 -4.36 -16.84
C LEU A 66 2.26 -3.30 -17.35
N VAL A 67 1.55 -3.60 -18.45
CA VAL A 67 0.52 -2.72 -19.01
C VAL A 67 -0.63 -2.42 -18.05
N THR A 68 -0.90 -3.29 -17.06
CA THR A 68 -1.94 -3.06 -16.04
C THR A 68 -1.51 -2.03 -15.00
N PHE A 69 -0.23 -1.64 -14.97
CA PHE A 69 0.32 -0.76 -13.96
C PHE A 69 1.00 0.47 -14.58
N ASN A 70 0.29 1.60 -14.61
CA ASN A 70 0.78 2.88 -15.14
C ASN A 70 0.82 3.95 -14.03
N PRO A 71 1.80 3.93 -13.12
CA PRO A 71 1.88 4.90 -12.03
C PRO A 71 2.44 6.24 -12.50
N VAL A 72 1.95 7.32 -11.90
CA VAL A 72 2.49 8.68 -12.06
C VAL A 72 3.26 9.04 -10.79
N LYS A 73 4.59 9.07 -10.86
CA LYS A 73 5.47 9.42 -9.73
C LYS A 73 6.02 10.84 -9.85
N THR A 74 6.19 11.32 -11.07
CA THR A 74 6.66 12.65 -11.43
C THR A 74 5.71 13.28 -12.43
N VAL A 75 5.76 14.61 -12.58
CA VAL A 75 4.94 15.32 -13.59
C VAL A 75 5.20 14.77 -15.00
N ASN A 76 6.44 14.39 -15.31
CA ASN A 76 6.80 13.85 -16.62
C ASN A 76 6.18 12.48 -16.90
N ASP A 77 5.77 11.71 -15.88
CA ASP A 77 5.09 10.44 -16.11
C ASP A 77 3.75 10.65 -16.83
N LEU A 78 3.10 11.81 -16.66
CA LEU A 78 1.87 12.15 -17.36
C LEU A 78 2.05 12.25 -18.88
N LEU A 79 3.28 12.48 -19.37
CA LEU A 79 3.57 12.56 -20.81
C LEU A 79 3.58 11.18 -21.51
N LYS A 80 3.54 10.07 -20.75
CA LYS A 80 3.49 8.73 -21.34
C LYS A 80 2.15 8.52 -22.05
N ALA A 81 2.18 7.79 -23.17
CA ALA A 81 1.01 7.49 -23.99
C ALA A 81 -0.23 7.01 -23.20
N PRO A 82 -0.12 6.12 -22.19
CA PRO A 82 -1.28 5.68 -21.39
C PRO A 82 -2.00 6.80 -20.61
N HIS A 83 -1.37 7.95 -20.43
CA HIS A 83 -1.92 9.10 -19.69
C HIS A 83 -2.31 10.27 -20.58
N GLN A 84 -2.13 10.16 -21.89
CA GLN A 84 -2.54 11.18 -22.85
C GLN A 84 -3.97 10.93 -23.30
N ALA A 85 -4.77 11.99 -23.40
CA ALA A 85 -6.09 11.89 -24.01
C ALA A 85 -5.93 11.50 -25.48
N LEU A 86 -6.72 10.51 -25.94
CA LEU A 86 -6.83 10.18 -27.36
C LEU A 86 -7.32 11.44 -28.09
N ARG A 87 -6.46 12.01 -28.93
CA ARG A 87 -6.80 13.06 -29.89
C ARG A 87 -7.13 12.44 -31.23
#